data_AF-A0A2D9T832-F1
#
_entry.id   AF-A0A2D9T832-F1
#
_cell.length_a   1.000
_cell.length_b   1.000
_cell.length_c   1.000
_cell.angle_alpha   90.00
_cell.angle_beta   90.00
_cell.angle_gamma   90.00
#
_symmetry.space_group_name_H-M   'P 1'
#
loop_
_entity.id
_entity.type
_entity.pdbx_description
1 polymer ?
#
loop_
_entity_poly.entity_id
_entity_poly.type
_entity_poly.pdbx_seq_one_letter_code
_entity_poly.pdbx_strand_id
1 'polypeptide(L)'
;MSRPLRTLLGASAFALLSAALPSVAAAQDTGSFASRPLISLFALAALTLLPFLFMTTTSFVKISVVLSILRNALGTGQVPSGIIISGLSVILTLYVMTPVGQEIAEVAGPAAARVNVDDPLEG
;
A
#
# COMPACT_ATOMS: atom_id res chain seq x y z
N MET A 1 -21.39 25.39 -5.41
CA MET A 1 -20.78 25.56 -4.07
C MET A 1 -20.90 24.24 -3.30
N SER A 2 -20.14 23.19 -3.69
CA SER A 2 -20.31 21.83 -3.14
C SER A 2 -19.09 20.90 -3.31
N ARG A 3 -17.87 21.46 -3.42
CA ARG A 3 -16.63 20.69 -3.59
C ARG A 3 -15.69 20.57 -2.36
N PRO A 4 -16.14 20.54 -1.09
CA PRO A 4 -15.21 20.27 0.02
C PRO A 4 -15.17 18.79 0.46
N LEU A 5 -16.13 17.95 0.06
CA LEU A 5 -16.29 16.64 0.70
C LEU A 5 -15.43 15.52 0.07
N ARG A 6 -15.06 15.64 -1.21
CA ARG A 6 -14.23 14.63 -1.90
C ARG A 6 -12.73 14.78 -1.61
N THR A 7 -12.27 15.99 -1.27
CA THR A 7 -10.87 16.28 -0.95
C THR A 7 -10.48 15.86 0.47
N LEU A 8 -11.43 15.82 1.41
CA LEU A 8 -11.17 15.38 2.78
C LEU A 8 -10.99 13.85 2.91
N LEU A 9 -11.61 13.06 2.04
CA LEU A 9 -11.50 11.60 2.09
C LEU A 9 -10.20 11.06 1.46
N GLY A 10 -9.62 11.77 0.48
CA GLY A 10 -8.33 11.41 -0.12
C GLY A 10 -7.14 11.74 0.80
N ALA A 11 -7.24 12.83 1.56
CA ALA A 11 -6.18 13.29 2.47
C ALA A 11 -5.93 12.33 3.64
N SER A 12 -6.97 11.66 4.15
CA SER A 12 -6.83 10.68 5.25
C SER A 12 -6.15 9.38 4.81
N ALA A 13 -6.39 8.91 3.58
CA ALA A 13 -5.71 7.74 3.03
C ALA A 13 -4.21 8.00 2.79
N PHE A 14 -3.86 9.18 2.27
CA PHE A 14 -2.47 9.56 2.05
C PHE A 14 -1.71 9.83 3.36
N ALA A 15 -2.37 10.42 4.36
CA ALA A 15 -1.79 10.61 5.70
C ALA A 15 -1.45 9.28 6.39
N LEU A 16 -2.30 8.24 6.22
CA LEU A 16 -2.01 6.91 6.74
C LEU A 16 -0.83 6.24 6.01
N LEU A 17 -0.67 6.48 4.71
CA LEU A 17 0.45 5.96 3.93
C LEU A 17 1.79 6.65 4.28
N SER A 18 1.78 7.96 4.52
CA SER A 18 2.99 8.71 4.90
C SER A 18 3.45 8.39 6.33
N ALA A 19 2.53 8.05 7.23
CA ALA A 19 2.88 7.57 8.58
C ALA A 19 3.52 6.17 8.58
N ALA A 20 3.35 5.40 7.50
CA ALA A 20 3.91 4.06 7.37
C ALA A 20 5.36 4.03 6.83
N LEU A 21 5.84 5.11 6.21
CA LEU A 21 7.21 5.22 5.72
C LEU A 21 8.27 5.19 6.85
N PRO A 22 8.13 5.94 7.97
CA PRO A 22 9.11 5.88 9.05
C PRO A 22 9.09 4.56 9.82
N SER A 23 7.97 3.82 9.86
CA SER A 23 7.90 2.51 10.54
C SER A 23 8.57 1.38 9.74
N VAL A 24 8.67 1.51 8.42
CA VAL A 24 9.49 0.63 7.57
C VAL A 24 10.98 0.96 7.72
N ALA A 25 11.33 2.26 7.82
CA ALA A 25 12.72 2.69 8.02
C ALA A 25 13.26 2.28 9.40
N ALA A 26 12.45 2.40 10.46
CA ALA A 26 12.79 1.94 11.80
C ALA A 26 12.88 0.41 11.92
N ALA A 27 12.35 -0.35 10.95
CA ALA A 27 12.44 -1.80 10.90
C ALA A 27 13.85 -2.32 10.55
N GLN A 28 14.78 -1.46 10.11
CA GLN A 28 16.11 -1.88 9.64
C GLN A 28 17.18 -1.89 10.74
N ASP A 29 16.93 -1.28 11.90
CA ASP A 29 17.95 -1.19 12.96
C ASP A 29 17.95 -2.42 13.86
N THR A 30 18.65 -3.46 13.38
CA THR A 30 18.66 -4.81 13.96
C THR A 30 19.12 -4.85 15.44
N GLY A 31 19.85 -3.83 15.90
CA GLY A 31 20.36 -3.72 17.29
C GLY A 31 19.34 -3.28 18.34
N SER A 32 18.26 -2.58 17.95
CA SER A 32 17.25 -2.06 18.88
C SER A 32 16.19 -3.12 19.26
N PHE A 33 15.90 -4.06 18.35
CA PHE A 33 14.84 -5.07 18.55
C PHE A 33 15.10 -6.04 19.71
N ALA A 34 16.37 -6.29 20.06
CA ALA A 34 16.76 -7.16 21.16
C ALA A 34 16.57 -6.49 22.54
N SER A 35 16.68 -5.16 22.63
CA SER A 35 16.56 -4.44 23.91
C SER A 35 15.10 -4.26 24.36
N ARG A 36 14.12 -4.41 23.45
CA ARG A 36 12.68 -4.26 23.75
C ARG A 36 11.83 -5.28 22.95
N PRO A 37 11.84 -6.57 23.32
CA PRO A 37 11.14 -7.62 22.58
C PRO A 37 9.63 -7.37 22.40
N LEU A 38 8.99 -6.60 23.28
CA LEU A 38 7.58 -6.22 23.13
C LEU A 38 7.37 -5.16 22.03
N ILE A 39 8.27 -4.16 21.90
CA ILE A 39 8.12 -3.12 20.86
C ILE A 39 8.42 -3.71 19.47
N SER A 40 9.37 -4.65 19.38
CA SER A 40 9.72 -5.32 18.14
C SER A 40 8.61 -6.25 17.65
N LEU A 41 7.94 -6.96 18.56
CA LEU A 41 6.77 -7.76 18.24
C LEU A 41 5.64 -6.91 17.65
N PHE A 42 5.34 -5.75 18.27
CA PHE A 42 4.35 -4.81 17.76
C PHE A 42 4.76 -4.16 16.43
N ALA A 43 6.04 -3.81 16.27
CA ALA A 43 6.55 -3.24 15.02
C ALA A 43 6.45 -4.22 13.85
N LEU A 44 6.83 -5.49 14.06
CA LEU A 44 6.73 -6.53 13.03
C LEU A 44 5.27 -6.87 12.70
N ALA A 45 4.38 -6.86 13.72
CA ALA A 45 2.95 -7.02 13.50
C ALA A 45 2.37 -5.87 12.67
N ALA A 46 2.73 -4.61 12.97
CA ALA A 46 2.30 -3.46 12.19
C ALA A 46 2.85 -3.50 10.75
N LEU A 47 4.10 -3.90 10.57
CA LEU A 47 4.76 -3.99 9.26
C LEU A 47 4.15 -5.05 8.35
N THR A 48 3.72 -6.20 8.90
CA THR A 48 3.06 -7.27 8.11
C THR A 48 1.60 -6.96 7.81
N LEU A 49 0.93 -6.20 8.69
CA LEU A 49 -0.44 -5.74 8.48
C LEU A 49 -0.52 -4.67 7.37
N LEU A 50 0.52 -3.86 7.21
CA LEU A 50 0.59 -2.81 6.20
C LEU A 50 0.42 -3.32 4.74
N PRO A 51 1.22 -4.27 4.23
CA PRO A 51 1.04 -4.81 2.88
C PRO A 51 -0.25 -5.61 2.74
N PHE A 52 -0.75 -6.21 3.83
CA PHE A 52 -2.04 -6.89 3.85
C PHE A 52 -3.19 -5.91 3.60
N LEU A 53 -3.21 -4.78 4.31
CA LEU A 53 -4.22 -3.74 4.13
C LEU A 53 -4.09 -3.08 2.75
N PHE A 54 -2.87 -2.91 2.25
CA PHE A 54 -2.64 -2.38 0.91
C PHE A 54 -3.21 -3.31 -0.17
N MET A 55 -3.01 -4.62 -0.02
CA MET A 55 -3.59 -5.63 -0.92
C MET A 55 -5.13 -5.60 -0.91
N THR A 56 -5.76 -5.48 0.27
CA THR A 56 -7.23 -5.48 0.39
C THR A 56 -7.88 -4.18 -0.07
N THR A 57 -7.18 -3.05 0.07
CA THR A 57 -7.64 -1.73 -0.40
C THR A 57 -7.47 -1.56 -1.91
N THR A 58 -6.61 -2.37 -2.53
CA THR A 58 -6.33 -2.33 -3.98
C THR A 58 -7.29 -3.25 -4.77
N SER A 59 -7.35 -3.10 -6.09
CA SER A 59 -8.11 -3.98 -7.00
C SER A 59 -7.60 -5.43 -7.05
N PHE A 60 -6.47 -5.74 -6.40
CA PHE A 60 -5.85 -7.07 -6.41
C PHE A 60 -6.80 -8.19 -5.96
N VAL A 61 -7.51 -7.99 -4.84
CA VAL A 61 -8.43 -9.02 -4.29
C VAL A 61 -9.55 -9.33 -5.28
N LYS A 62 -10.14 -8.32 -5.92
CA LYS A 62 -11.23 -8.52 -6.90
C LYS A 62 -10.73 -9.26 -8.14
N ILE A 63 -9.57 -8.89 -8.68
CA ILE A 63 -8.98 -9.54 -9.86
C ILE A 63 -8.67 -11.02 -9.56
N SER A 64 -8.01 -11.29 -8.43
CA SER A 64 -7.62 -12.65 -8.03
C SER A 64 -8.84 -13.56 -7.80
N VAL A 65 -9.88 -13.06 -7.15
CA VAL A 65 -11.13 -13.81 -6.92
C VAL A 65 -11.86 -14.11 -8.23
N VAL A 66 -11.97 -13.15 -9.14
CA VAL A 66 -12.63 -13.37 -10.44
C VAL A 66 -11.88 -14.43 -11.26
N LEU A 67 -10.54 -14.37 -11.31
CA LEU A 67 -9.74 -15.39 -11.98
C LEU A 67 -9.84 -16.77 -11.31
N SER A 68 -9.96 -16.82 -9.98
CA SER A 68 -10.17 -18.06 -9.23
C SER A 68 -11.53 -18.70 -9.53
N ILE A 69 -12.59 -17.89 -9.64
CA ILE A 69 -13.92 -18.34 -10.05
C ILE A 69 -13.88 -18.84 -11.50
N LEU A 70 -13.22 -18.10 -12.40
CA LEU A 70 -13.01 -18.51 -13.80
C LEU A 70 -12.29 -19.85 -13.89
N ARG A 71 -11.26 -20.07 -13.06
CA ARG A 71 -10.56 -21.35 -12.97
C ARG A 71 -11.51 -22.50 -12.63
N ASN A 72 -12.39 -22.33 -11.66
CA ASN A 72 -13.35 -23.38 -11.30
C ASN A 72 -14.43 -23.57 -12.38
N ALA A 73 -14.81 -22.49 -13.06
CA ALA A 73 -15.83 -22.51 -14.12
C ALA A 73 -15.35 -23.18 -15.42
N LEU A 74 -14.04 -23.17 -15.71
CA LEU A 74 -13.49 -23.76 -16.94
C LEU A 74 -13.50 -25.30 -16.95
N GLY A 75 -13.81 -25.96 -15.82
CA GLY A 75 -14.06 -27.41 -15.75
C GLY A 75 -12.86 -28.31 -16.11
N THR A 76 -11.74 -27.74 -16.56
CA THR A 76 -10.53 -28.45 -16.93
C THR A 76 -9.61 -28.55 -15.71
N GLY A 77 -9.36 -29.80 -15.28
CA GLY A 77 -8.32 -30.07 -14.29
C GLY A 77 -6.99 -29.58 -14.85
N GLN A 78 -6.34 -28.65 -14.15
CA GLN A 78 -5.14 -27.92 -14.54
C GLN A 78 -5.36 -26.62 -15.33
N VAL A 79 -6.36 -25.80 -14.95
CA VAL A 79 -6.17 -24.34 -15.12
C VAL A 79 -4.95 -23.97 -14.26
N PRO A 80 -3.84 -23.56 -14.89
CA PRO A 80 -2.52 -23.79 -14.35
C PRO A 80 -2.27 -22.94 -13.10
N SER A 81 -1.71 -23.62 -12.09
CA SER A 81 -1.30 -23.25 -10.72
C SER A 81 -1.75 -21.90 -10.13
N GLY A 82 -2.08 -21.90 -8.83
CA GLY A 82 -2.41 -20.67 -8.08
C GLY A 82 -1.34 -19.57 -8.12
N ILE A 83 -0.09 -19.95 -8.44
CA ILE A 83 1.03 -19.02 -8.66
C ILE A 83 0.80 -18.20 -9.95
N ILE A 84 0.31 -18.80 -11.03
CA ILE A 84 0.04 -18.08 -12.28
C ILE A 84 -1.13 -17.12 -12.10
N ILE A 85 -2.20 -17.55 -11.44
CA ILE A 85 -3.35 -16.67 -11.13
C ILE A 85 -2.90 -15.47 -10.29
N SER A 86 -2.09 -15.71 -9.28
CA SER A 86 -1.55 -14.64 -8.43
C SER A 86 -0.62 -13.71 -9.22
N GLY A 87 0.27 -14.26 -10.06
CA GLY A 87 1.20 -13.48 -10.89
C GLY A 87 0.48 -12.60 -11.92
N LEU A 88 -0.49 -13.16 -12.64
CA LEU A 88 -1.35 -12.40 -13.56
C LEU A 88 -2.13 -11.31 -12.83
N SER A 89 -2.62 -11.61 -11.62
CA SER A 89 -3.36 -10.64 -10.81
C SER A 89 -2.50 -9.45 -10.41
N VAL A 90 -1.24 -9.64 -10.01
CA VAL A 90 -0.34 -8.54 -9.65
C VAL A 90 -0.03 -7.65 -10.85
N ILE A 91 0.30 -8.24 -12.00
CA ILE A 91 0.61 -7.47 -13.22
C ILE A 91 -0.60 -6.66 -13.68
N LEU A 92 -1.78 -7.28 -13.71
CA LEU A 92 -3.02 -6.62 -14.11
C LEU A 92 -3.45 -5.54 -13.09
N THR A 93 -3.16 -5.77 -11.81
CA THR A 93 -3.36 -4.77 -10.76
C THR A 93 -2.51 -3.53 -11.02
N LEU A 94 -1.20 -3.68 -11.27
CA LEU A 94 -0.32 -2.55 -11.55
C LEU A 94 -0.82 -1.73 -12.75
N TYR A 95 -1.29 -2.39 -13.81
CA TYR A 95 -1.88 -1.72 -14.97
C TYR A 95 -3.12 -0.90 -14.60
N VAL A 96 -4.09 -1.50 -13.91
CA VAL A 96 -5.36 -0.85 -13.52
C VAL A 96 -5.15 0.26 -12.47
N MET A 97 -4.10 0.18 -11.66
CA MET A 97 -3.80 1.16 -10.60
C MET A 97 -3.05 2.41 -11.08
N THR A 98 -2.59 2.45 -12.34
CA THR A 98 -1.94 3.63 -12.92
C THR A 98 -2.63 4.97 -12.60
N PRO A 99 -3.96 5.15 -12.77
CA PRO A 99 -4.63 6.40 -12.43
C PRO A 99 -4.63 6.73 -10.92
N VAL A 100 -4.65 5.71 -10.06
CA VAL A 100 -4.59 5.91 -8.61
C VAL A 100 -3.21 6.42 -8.21
N GLY A 101 -2.14 5.91 -8.83
CA GLY A 101 -0.78 6.43 -8.65
C GLY A 101 -0.64 7.88 -9.11
N GLN A 102 -1.29 8.26 -10.22
CA GLN A 102 -1.30 9.63 -10.73
C GLN A 102 -2.06 10.58 -9.81
N GLU A 103 -3.25 10.19 -9.33
CA GLU A 103 -4.04 10.99 -8.38
C GLU A 103 -3.28 11.19 -7.06
N ILE A 104 -2.62 10.15 -6.56
CA ILE A 104 -1.75 10.25 -5.38
C ILE A 104 -0.58 11.20 -5.64
N ALA A 105 0.10 11.12 -6.80
CA ALA A 105 1.22 12.00 -7.12
C ALA A 105 0.78 13.48 -7.24
N GLU A 106 -0.40 13.74 -7.79
CA GLU A 106 -0.96 15.10 -7.92
C GLU A 106 -1.33 15.70 -6.55
N VAL A 107 -1.92 14.90 -5.66
CA VAL A 107 -2.28 15.33 -4.29
C VAL A 107 -1.06 15.43 -3.38
N ALA A 108 -0.08 14.54 -3.56
CA ALA A 108 1.15 14.48 -2.78
C ALA A 108 2.18 15.53 -3.21
N GLY A 109 2.22 15.93 -4.48
CA GLY A 109 3.12 16.97 -4.99
C GLY A 109 3.14 18.24 -4.14
N PRO A 110 1.99 18.85 -3.81
CA PRO A 110 1.95 20.03 -2.95
C PRO A 110 2.20 19.73 -1.47
N ALA A 111 2.16 18.47 -1.00
CA ALA A 111 2.48 18.09 0.38
C ALA A 111 3.98 17.78 0.57
N ALA A 112 4.60 17.11 -0.41
CA ALA A 112 6.05 16.89 -0.46
C ALA A 112 6.83 18.20 -0.57
N ALA A 113 6.28 19.20 -1.26
CA ALA A 113 6.84 20.55 -1.32
C ALA A 113 6.81 21.32 0.02
N ARG A 114 6.01 20.88 1.02
CA ARG A 114 6.02 21.46 2.39
C ARG A 114 6.94 20.71 3.35
N VAL A 115 7.45 19.55 2.91
CA VAL A 115 8.40 18.69 3.65
C VAL A 115 9.78 18.76 2.99
N ASN A 116 9.97 19.63 1.98
CA ASN A 116 11.31 19.97 1.52
C ASN A 116 11.95 20.90 2.55
N VAL A 117 13.14 20.50 2.94
CA VAL A 117 14.02 21.08 3.96
C VAL A 117 14.61 22.38 3.42
N ASP A 118 13.74 23.36 3.16
CA ASP A 118 14.10 24.78 2.99
C ASP A 118 13.75 25.57 4.26
N ASP A 119 13.86 24.93 5.43
CA ASP A 119 14.24 25.62 6.67
C ASP A 119 15.76 25.41 6.91
N PRO A 120 16.64 26.11 6.17
CA PRO A 120 17.91 26.54 6.70
C PRO A 120 17.63 27.76 7.59
N LEU A 121 17.12 27.53 8.79
CA LEU A 121 17.29 28.45 9.91
C LEU A 121 18.36 27.81 10.80
N GLU A 122 19.66 28.04 10.54
CA GLU A 122 20.41 29.17 11.11
C GLU A 122 20.05 29.39 12.60
N GLY A 123 20.89 28.85 13.50
CA GLY A 123 20.84 29.08 14.95
C GLY A 123 21.26 27.88 15.79
#